data_AF-A0A4U9HCW2-F1
#
_entry.id   AF-A0A4U9HCW2-F1
#
_cell.length_a   1.000
_cell.length_b   1.000
_cell.length_c   1.000
_cell.angle_alpha   90.00
_cell.angle_beta   90.00
_cell.angle_gamma   90.00
#
_symmetry.space_group_name_H-M   'P 1'
#
loop_
_entity.id
_entity.type
_entity.pdbx_description
1 polymer ?
#
loop_
_entity_poly.entity_id
_entity_poly.type
_entity_poly.pdbx_seq_one_letter_code
_entity_poly.pdbx_strand_id
1 'polypeptide(L)'
;MNTIRGIGGFIRLLDKALITPLDSSRTQLVWITPDGNPLKFIMRSELGDGPLALLKLQGFRLPDSIFSVSADAVNNTFASTEGK
;
A
#
# COMPACT_ATOMS: atom_id res chain seq x y z
N MET A 1 -4.85 12.48 21.14
CA MET A 1 -3.83 12.50 20.06
C MET A 1 -2.82 11.39 20.35
N ASN A 2 -2.91 10.22 19.69
CA ASN A 2 -1.95 9.12 19.92
C ASN A 2 -0.55 9.57 19.50
N THR A 3 0.45 9.42 20.37
CA THR A 3 1.79 9.92 20.14
C THR A 3 2.48 9.26 18.93
N ILE A 4 2.91 10.08 17.97
CA ILE A 4 3.75 9.71 16.84
C ILE A 4 5.21 9.67 17.34
N ARG A 5 5.70 8.50 17.76
CA ARG A 5 7.10 8.30 18.20
C ARG A 5 7.75 7.13 17.44
N GLY A 6 9.07 7.22 17.22
CA GLY A 6 9.88 6.19 16.58
C GLY A 6 10.18 6.44 15.08
N ILE A 7 11.04 5.60 14.50
CA ILE A 7 11.57 5.75 13.13
C ILE A 7 10.47 5.77 12.04
N GLY A 8 9.32 5.14 12.30
CA GLY A 8 8.15 5.14 11.42
C GLY A 8 7.14 6.27 11.68
N GLY A 9 7.48 7.24 12.55
CA GLY A 9 6.57 8.31 12.93
C GLY A 9 6.06 9.13 11.74
N PHE A 10 6.94 9.43 10.80
CA PHE A 10 6.56 10.18 9.59
C PHE A 10 5.50 9.47 8.75
N ILE A 11 5.65 8.16 8.50
CA ILE A 11 4.66 7.41 7.71
C ILE A 11 3.30 7.36 8.40
N ARG A 12 3.28 7.21 9.73
CA ARG A 12 2.04 7.25 10.52
C ARG A 12 1.39 8.62 10.53
N LEU A 13 2.17 9.70 10.39
CA LEU A 13 1.64 11.04 10.19
C LEU A 13 0.98 11.15 8.81
N LEU A 14 1.64 10.65 7.75
CA LEU A 14 1.09 10.66 6.38
C LEU A 14 -0.23 9.87 6.28
N ASP A 15 -0.34 8.74 6.98
CA ASP A 15 -1.58 7.94 7.08
C ASP A 15 -2.78 8.75 7.62
N LYS A 16 -2.55 9.86 8.34
CA LYS A 16 -3.63 10.71 8.87
C LYS A 16 -3.99 11.89 7.96
N ALA A 17 -3.32 12.05 6.83
CA ALA A 17 -3.60 13.13 5.90
C ALA A 17 -4.75 12.77 4.96
N LEU A 18 -5.56 13.76 4.61
CA LEU A 18 -6.31 13.74 3.35
C LEU A 18 -5.32 14.04 2.22
N ILE A 19 -5.25 13.15 1.24
CA ILE A 19 -4.25 13.17 0.17
C ILE A 19 -4.95 13.54 -1.14
N THR A 20 -4.45 14.58 -1.83
CA THR A 20 -4.97 14.99 -3.14
C THR A 20 -3.81 15.22 -4.12
N PRO A 21 -3.66 14.39 -5.16
CA PRO A 21 -2.67 14.64 -6.21
C PRO A 21 -2.94 15.98 -6.90
N LEU A 22 -1.89 16.77 -7.15
CA LEU A 22 -1.98 18.02 -7.90
C LEU A 22 -1.41 17.86 -9.32
N ASP A 23 -0.27 17.18 -9.43
CA ASP A 23 0.35 16.77 -10.69
C ASP A 23 1.26 15.56 -10.48
N SER A 24 2.11 15.24 -11.45
CA SER A 24 3.00 14.07 -11.44
C SER A 24 4.06 14.07 -10.32
N SER A 25 4.35 15.21 -9.71
CA SER A 25 5.38 15.35 -8.66
C SER A 25 4.86 16.00 -7.38
N ARG A 26 3.67 16.60 -7.40
CA ARG A 26 3.09 17.36 -6.29
C ARG A 26 1.82 16.73 -5.77
N THR A 27 1.76 16.60 -4.45
CA THR A 27 0.58 16.11 -3.72
C THR A 27 0.25 17.06 -2.58
N GLN A 28 -1.01 17.45 -2.46
CA GLN A 28 -1.51 18.18 -1.31
C GLN A 28 -1.83 17.21 -0.17
N LEU A 29 -1.38 17.57 1.03
CA LEU A 29 -1.66 16.88 2.29
C LEU A 29 -2.44 17.82 3.19
N VAL A 30 -3.55 17.34 3.74
CA VAL A 30 -4.37 18.10 4.69
C VAL A 30 -4.61 17.29 5.96
N TRP A 31 -4.24 17.84 7.11
CA TRP A 31 -4.60 17.28 8.42
C TRP A 31 -5.59 18.21 9.11
N ILE A 32 -6.68 17.65 9.65
CA ILE A 32 -7.59 18.40 10.51
C ILE A 32 -7.04 18.32 11.94
N THR A 33 -6.70 19.46 12.52
CA THR A 33 -6.20 19.51 13.90
C THR A 33 -7.35 19.37 14.91
N PRO A 34 -7.06 19.07 16.19
CA PRO A 34 -8.10 18.96 17.21
C PRO A 34 -8.93 20.24 17.43
N ASP A 35 -8.36 21.40 17.13
CA ASP A 35 -9.01 22.71 17.13
C ASP A 35 -9.80 22.99 15.83
N GLY A 36 -9.87 22.03 14.91
CA GLY A 36 -10.67 22.08 13.68
C GLY A 36 -10.00 22.82 12.51
N ASN A 37 -8.82 23.39 12.71
CA ASN A 37 -8.11 24.14 11.69
C ASN A 37 -7.34 23.19 10.74
N PRO A 38 -7.49 23.31 9.42
CA PRO A 38 -6.77 22.45 8.49
C PRO A 38 -5.31 22.89 8.34
N LEU A 39 -4.38 21.97 8.59
CA LEU A 39 -2.98 22.09 8.23
C LEU A 39 -2.77 21.60 6.79
N LYS A 40 -2.42 22.53 5.88
CA LYS A 40 -2.25 22.24 4.44
C LYS A 40 -0.78 22.33 4.05
N PHE A 41 -0.28 21.30 3.37
CA PHE A 41 1.08 21.23 2.86
C PHE A 41 1.11 20.67 1.44
N ILE A 42 2.11 21.08 0.65
CA ILE A 42 2.42 20.45 -0.63
C ILE A 42 3.68 19.60 -0.46
N MET A 43 3.55 18.30 -0.65
CA MET A 43 4.68 17.38 -0.73
C MET A 43 5.13 17.27 -2.20
N ARG A 44 6.45 17.30 -2.39
CA ARG A 44 7.09 17.01 -3.68
C ARG A 44 7.85 15.71 -3.59
N SER A 45 7.56 14.79 -4.52
CA SER A 45 8.33 13.56 -4.70
C SER A 45 9.30 13.71 -5.86
N GLU A 46 10.51 13.17 -5.71
CA GLU A 46 11.48 13.09 -6.80
C GLU A 46 11.11 11.99 -7.79
N LEU A 47 10.53 10.89 -7.29
CA LEU A 47 10.11 9.74 -8.08
C LEU A 47 8.81 9.14 -7.53
N GLY A 48 7.85 8.89 -8.43
CA GLY A 48 6.57 8.25 -8.12
C GLY A 48 5.83 8.94 -6.96
N ASP A 49 5.20 8.14 -6.10
CA ASP A 49 4.47 8.62 -4.93
C ASP A 49 5.41 8.99 -3.75
N GLY A 50 6.73 8.85 -3.92
CA GLY A 50 7.72 9.07 -2.87
C GLY A 50 7.38 8.30 -1.57
N PRO A 51 7.45 8.93 -0.39
CA PRO A 51 7.16 8.25 0.88
C PRO A 51 5.69 7.81 1.04
N LEU A 52 4.75 8.34 0.25
CA LEU A 52 3.35 7.89 0.27
C LEU A 52 3.19 6.45 -0.24
N ALA A 53 4.12 5.96 -1.06
CA ALA A 53 4.12 4.57 -1.53
C ALA A 53 4.12 3.56 -0.36
N LEU A 54 4.74 3.91 0.77
CA LEU A 54 4.82 3.05 1.94
C LEU A 54 3.46 2.83 2.62
N LEU A 55 2.46 3.69 2.38
CA LEU A 55 1.11 3.48 2.89
C LEU A 55 0.44 2.25 2.28
N LYS A 56 0.83 1.86 1.05
CA LYS A 56 0.34 0.64 0.38
C LYS A 56 0.72 -0.65 1.11
N LEU A 57 1.73 -0.59 1.98
CA LEU A 57 2.17 -1.73 2.79
C LEU A 57 1.31 -1.93 4.05
N GLN A 58 0.38 -1.03 4.35
CA GLN A 58 -0.50 -1.19 5.51
C GLN A 58 -1.48 -2.35 5.28
N GLY A 59 -1.40 -3.36 6.15
CA GLY A 59 -2.21 -4.57 6.02
C GLY A 59 -1.78 -5.49 4.87
N PHE A 60 -0.71 -5.14 4.14
CA PHE A 60 -0.17 -5.99 3.09
C PHE A 60 0.34 -7.31 3.68
N ARG A 61 -0.02 -8.42 3.03
CA ARG A 61 0.45 -9.77 3.34
C ARG A 61 0.95 -10.40 2.05
N LEU A 62 2.10 -11.06 2.15
CA LEU A 62 2.60 -11.87 1.05
C LEU A 62 1.68 -13.08 0.85
N PRO A 63 1.39 -13.47 -0.41
CA PRO A 63 0.67 -14.70 -0.69
C PRO A 63 1.42 -15.92 -0.17
N ASP A 64 0.69 -16.91 0.35
CA ASP A 64 1.27 -18.16 0.86
C ASP A 64 1.74 -19.10 -0.27
N SER A 65 1.24 -18.91 -1.50
CA SER A 65 1.64 -19.68 -2.68
C SER A 65 1.63 -18.81 -3.94
N ILE A 66 2.52 -19.12 -4.88
CA ILE A 66 2.60 -18.47 -6.20
C ILE A 66 1.71 -19.17 -7.23
N PHE A 67 1.47 -20.48 -7.07
CA PHE A 67 0.65 -21.27 -7.99
C PHE A 67 -0.57 -21.82 -7.27
N SER A 68 -1.74 -21.72 -7.92
CA SER A 68 -2.96 -22.42 -7.50
C SER A 68 -3.03 -23.73 -8.28
N VAL A 69 -2.95 -24.86 -7.59
CA VAL A 69 -3.13 -26.17 -8.19
C VAL A 69 -4.59 -26.57 -8.00
N SER A 70 -5.38 -26.58 -9.07
CA SER A 70 -6.73 -27.12 -9.02
C SER A 70 -6.69 -28.66 -9.01
N ALA A 71 -7.61 -29.30 -8.30
CA ALA A 71 -7.70 -30.76 -8.25
C ALA A 71 -7.87 -31.38 -9.67
N ASP A 72 -8.53 -30.67 -10.57
CA ASP A 72 -8.71 -31.09 -11.97
C ASP A 72 -7.39 -31.16 -12.75
N ALA A 73 -6.42 -30.30 -12.44
CA ALA A 73 -5.10 -30.32 -13.08
C ALA A 73 -4.25 -31.53 -12.65
N VAL A 74 -4.48 -32.04 -11.43
CA VAL A 74 -3.78 -33.21 -10.88
C VAL A 74 -4.36 -34.52 -11.44
N ASN A 75 -5.65 -34.58 -11.72
CA ASN A 75 -6.28 -35.79 -12.26
C ASN A 75 -5.91 -36.07 -13.73
N ASN A 76 -5.62 -35.03 -14.52
CA ASN A 76 -5.30 -35.17 -15.95
C ASN A 76 -3.88 -35.70 -16.22
N THR A 77 -2.96 -35.54 -15.26
CA THR A 77 -1.57 -36.04 -15.36
C THR A 77 -1.44 -37.53 -15.07
N PHE A 78 -2.38 -38.14 -14.33
CA PHE A 78 -2.42 -39.60 -14.13
C PHE A 78 -3.20 -40.35 -15.22
N ALA A 79 -4.08 -39.66 -15.96
CA ALA A 79 -4.89 -40.27 -17.02
C ALA A 79 -4.19 -40.39 -18.38
N SER A 80 -2.97 -39.85 -18.52
CA SER A 80 -2.25 -39.76 -19.81
C SER A 80 -1.04 -40.68 -19.92
N THR A 81 -0.87 -41.68 -19.04
CA THR A 81 0.25 -42.64 -19.10
C THR A 81 -0.18 -44.11 -19.13
N GLU A 82 -1.39 -44.40 -19.61
CA GLU A 82 -1.77 -45.74 -20.09
C GLU A 82 -2.13 -45.65 -21.58
N GLY A 83 -1.22 -46.13 -22.44
CA GLY A 83 -1.50 -46.34 -23.86
C GLY A 83 -0.50 -45.73 -24.83
N LYS A 84 0.71 -46.29 -24.90
CA LYS A 84 1.23 -46.99 -26.10
C LYS A 84 2.55 -47.67 -25.80
#